data_AF-A0AAW8AQY8-F1
#
_entry.id   AF-A0AAW8AQY8-F1
#
_cell.length_a   1.000
_cell.length_b   1.000
_cell.length_c   1.000
_cell.angle_alpha   90.00
_cell.angle_beta   90.00
_cell.angle_gamma   90.00
#
_symmetry.space_group_name_H-M   'P 1'
#
loop_
_entity.id
_entity.type
_entity.pdbx_description
1 polymer ?
#
loop_
_entity_poly.entity_id
_entity_poly.type
_entity_poly.pdbx_seq_one_letter_code
_entity_poly.pdbx_strand_id
1 'polypeptide(L)' 'VVGAGFDAAITNRMNKSRFKTSGKMAYLLSFLIEFITSRTYPLSFTIDGEKFSDRFFFLTMANGNYFGGGMRIAPKALV' A
#
# COMPACT_ATOMS: atom_id res chain seq x y z
N VAL A 1 1.45 7.59 -7.81
CA VAL A 1 1.75 7.06 -6.46
C VAL A 1 2.35 5.68 -6.64
N VAL A 2 3.43 5.39 -5.93
CA VAL A 2 4.05 4.07 -5.90
C VAL A 2 3.95 3.55 -4.47
N GLY A 3 3.42 2.35 -4.31
CA GLY A 3 3.29 1.67 -3.02
C GLY A 3 4.15 0.41 -2.97
N ALA A 4 4.76 0.15 -1.81
CA ALA A 4 5.52 -1.06 -1.51
C ALA A 4 5.10 -1.63 -0.15
N GLY A 5 5.22 -2.96 0.02
CA GLY A 5 4.76 -3.67 1.21
C GLY A 5 3.28 -4.06 1.11
N PHE A 6 2.49 -3.67 2.11
CA PHE A 6 1.08 -4.05 2.24
C PHE A 6 0.21 -3.84 0.98
N ASP A 7 0.31 -2.67 0.34
CA ASP A 7 -0.50 -2.31 -0.84
C ASP A 7 -0.22 -3.24 -2.05
N ALA A 8 1.05 -3.61 -2.22
CA ALA A 8 1.47 -4.56 -3.24
C ALA A 8 1.02 -5.99 -2.92
N ALA A 9 1.01 -6.38 -1.65
CA ALA A 9 0.52 -7.68 -1.21
C ALA A 9 -0.99 -7.85 -1.47
N ILE A 10 -1.79 -6.82 -1.13
CA ILE A 10 -3.22 -6.78 -1.43
C ILE A 10 -3.46 -6.89 -2.94
N THR A 11 -2.78 -6.07 -3.73
CA THR A 11 -2.95 -6.06 -5.20
C THR A 11 -2.58 -7.41 -5.82
N ASN A 12 -1.49 -8.03 -5.37
CA ASN A 12 -1.05 -9.35 -5.83
C ASN A 12 -2.05 -10.46 -5.42
N ARG A 13 -2.59 -10.42 -4.19
CA ARG A 13 -3.61 -11.38 -3.75
C ARG A 13 -4.93 -11.19 -4.47
N MET A 14 -5.37 -9.96 -4.72
CA MET A 14 -6.55 -9.67 -5.53
C MET A 14 -6.38 -10.23 -6.95
N ASN A 15 -5.23 -10.01 -7.58
CA ASN A 15 -4.94 -10.53 -8.92
C ASN A 15 -4.91 -12.07 -8.96
N LYS A 16 -4.53 -12.74 -7.86
CA LYS A 16 -4.50 -14.20 -7.76
C LYS A 16 -5.81 -14.82 -7.25
N SER A 17 -6.72 -14.02 -6.72
CA SER A 17 -7.99 -14.50 -6.19
C SER A 17 -8.96 -14.85 -7.32
N ARG A 18 -9.54 -16.06 -7.27
CA ARG A 18 -10.56 -16.54 -8.23
C ARG A 18 -11.91 -15.82 -8.11
N PHE A 19 -12.10 -14.98 -7.11
CA PHE A 19 -13.36 -14.28 -6.85
C PHE A 19 -13.48 -13.04 -7.76
N LYS A 20 -13.99 -13.24 -8.99
CA LYS A 20 -14.53 -12.17 -9.84
C LYS A 20 -15.93 -11.75 -9.36
N THR A 21 -16.09 -11.41 -8.08
CA THR A 21 -17.37 -10.91 -7.56
C THR A 21 -17.32 -9.39 -7.48
N SER A 22 -18.37 -8.77 -8.02
CA SER A 22 -18.60 -7.33 -8.17
C SER A 22 -18.09 -6.44 -7.02
N GLY A 23 -17.10 -5.61 -7.30
CA GLY A 23 -16.93 -4.30 -6.67
C GLY A 23 -16.25 -4.21 -5.28
N LYS A 24 -16.58 -3.12 -4.57
CA LYS A 24 -15.94 -2.59 -3.34
C LYS A 24 -15.83 -3.57 -2.18
N MET A 25 -16.72 -4.55 -2.08
CA MET A 25 -16.74 -5.53 -0.98
C MET A 25 -15.57 -6.52 -1.06
N ALA A 26 -15.17 -6.94 -2.26
CA ALA A 26 -14.01 -7.82 -2.44
C ALA A 26 -12.70 -7.11 -2.05
N TYR A 27 -12.60 -5.80 -2.31
CA TYR A 27 -11.50 -4.96 -1.86
C TYR A 27 -11.48 -4.84 -0.34
N LEU A 28 -12.63 -4.56 0.29
CA LEU A 28 -12.71 -4.41 1.74
C LEU A 28 -12.38 -5.70 2.50
N LEU A 29 -12.88 -6.86 2.04
CA LEU A 29 -12.55 -8.16 2.64
C LEU A 29 -11.09 -8.56 2.46
N SER A 30 -10.54 -8.35 1.25
CA SER A 30 -9.12 -8.63 0.99
C SER A 30 -8.24 -7.71 1.82
N PHE A 31 -8.60 -6.43 1.93
CA PHE A 31 -7.96 -5.46 2.81
C PHE A 31 -8.02 -5.91 4.27
N LEU A 32 -9.18 -6.34 4.78
CA LEU A 32 -9.34 -6.74 6.18
C LEU A 32 -8.51 -7.98 6.53
N ILE A 33 -8.52 -8.99 5.64
CA ILE A 33 -7.72 -10.20 5.81
C ILE A 33 -6.25 -9.85 5.78
N GLU A 34 -5.79 -9.10 4.76
CA GLU A 34 -4.38 -8.70 4.71
C GLU A 34 -4.03 -7.88 5.95
N PHE A 35 -4.88 -6.94 6.38
CA PHE A 35 -4.64 -6.05 7.51
C PHE A 35 -4.45 -6.82 8.82
N ILE A 36 -5.23 -7.88 9.03
CA ILE A 36 -5.14 -8.74 10.21
C ILE A 36 -3.97 -9.73 10.12
N THR A 37 -3.58 -10.15 8.92
CA THR A 37 -2.54 -11.19 8.73
C THR A 37 -1.15 -10.65 8.41
N SER A 38 -1.04 -9.42 7.93
CA SER A 38 0.21 -8.83 7.44
C SER A 38 1.14 -8.50 8.59
N ARG A 39 2.37 -8.99 8.49
CA ARG A 39 3.50 -8.57 9.32
C ARG A 39 4.29 -7.52 8.55
N THR A 40 4.94 -6.61 9.28
CA THR A 40 5.86 -5.62 8.70
C THR A 40 6.86 -6.29 7.76
N TYR A 41 7.14 -5.66 6.63
CA TYR A 41 8.07 -6.13 5.61
C TYR A 41 9.41 -5.42 5.78
N PRO A 42 10.55 -6.13 5.74
CA PRO A 42 11.85 -5.47 5.69
C PRO A 42 11.96 -4.70 4.36
N LEU A 43 12.11 -3.39 4.44
CA LEU A 43 12.32 -2.51 3.29
C LEU A 43 13.57 -1.68 3.51
N SER A 44 14.36 -1.56 2.44
CA SER A 44 15.51 -0.66 2.38
C SER A 44 15.30 0.31 1.22
N PHE A 45 15.45 1.60 1.48
CA PHE A 45 15.25 2.65 0.50
C PHE A 45 16.17 3.84 0.78
N THR A 46 16.43 4.65 -0.23
CA THR A 46 17.27 5.85 -0.13
C THR A 46 16.45 7.08 -0.51
N ILE A 47 16.46 8.11 0.33
CA ILE A 47 15.82 9.40 0.06
C ILE A 47 16.90 10.47 0.17
N ASP A 48 17.12 11.26 -0.88
CA ASP A 48 18.09 12.37 -0.89
C ASP A 48 19.50 12.00 -0.39
N GLY A 49 19.93 10.75 -0.64
CA GLY A 49 21.23 10.22 -0.22
C GLY A 49 21.23 9.55 1.16
N GLU A 50 20.18 9.71 1.97
CA GLU A 50 20.03 9.03 3.25
C GLU A 50 19.44 7.63 3.07
N LYS A 51 20.10 6.63 3.64
CA LYS A 51 19.67 5.23 3.60
C LYS A 51 18.81 4.90 4.81
N PHE A 52 17.64 4.35 4.54
CA PHE A 52 16.72 3.83 5.54
C PHE A 52 16.61 2.31 5.36
N SER A 53 16.64 1.57 6.46
CA SER A 53 16.45 0.13 6.44
C SER A 53 15.78 -0.30 7.73
N ASP A 54 14.51 -0.67 7.64
CA ASP A 54 13.71 -1.11 8.78
C ASP A 54 12.53 -1.98 8.29
N ARG A 55 11.68 -2.42 9.21
CA ARG A 55 10.47 -3.15 8.91
C ARG A 55 9.27 -2.22 8.87
N PHE A 56 8.69 -2.06 7.69
CA PHE A 56 7.54 -1.19 7.46
C PHE A 56 6.31 -2.01 7.10
N PHE A 57 5.14 -1.60 7.58
CA PHE A 57 3.89 -2.20 7.15
C PHE A 57 3.61 -1.86 5.68
N PHE A 58 3.74 -0.59 5.32
CA PHE A 58 3.65 -0.11 3.94
C PHE A 58 4.57 1.10 3.76
N LEU A 59 5.02 1.32 2.54
CA LEU A 59 5.75 2.51 2.11
C LEU A 59 5.04 3.08 0.88
N THR A 60 4.76 4.37 0.89
CA THR A 60 4.15 5.07 -0.25
C THR A 60 4.96 6.29 -0.62
N MET A 61 5.31 6.41 -1.90
CA MET A 61 5.85 7.62 -2.51
C MET A 61 4.80 8.23 -3.44
N ALA A 62 4.40 9.47 -3.15
CA ALA A 62 3.31 10.12 -3.85
C ALA A 62 3.71 11.53 -4.31
N ASN A 63 3.48 11.81 -5.59
CA ASN A 63 3.59 13.17 -6.13
C ASN A 63 2.34 14.00 -5.83
N GLY A 64 1.21 13.33 -5.58
CA GLY A 64 -0.07 13.97 -5.30
C GLY A 64 -0.58 13.73 -3.89
N ASN A 65 -1.46 14.62 -3.44
CA ASN A 65 -1.82 14.73 -2.02
C ASN A 65 -2.73 13.62 -1.52
N TYR A 66 -3.52 13.05 -2.43
CA TYR A 66 -4.58 12.10 -2.12
C TYR A 66 -4.34 10.75 -2.81
N PHE A 67 -4.60 9.66 -2.09
CA PHE A 67 -4.52 8.30 -2.59
C PHE A 67 -5.61 7.42 -1.95
N GLY A 68 -5.91 6.26 -2.52
CA GLY A 68 -6.76 5.24 -1.89
C GLY A 68 -8.21 5.68 -1.65
N GLY A 69 -8.82 6.43 -2.58
CA GLY A 69 -10.24 6.83 -2.47
C GLY A 69 -10.49 8.07 -1.59
N GLY A 70 -9.52 8.97 -1.50
CA GLY A 70 -9.67 10.28 -0.83
C GLY A 70 -8.86 10.46 0.45
N MET A 71 -7.97 9.52 0.79
CA MET A 71 -7.09 9.66 1.94
C MET A 71 -5.92 10.61 1.62
N ARG A 72 -5.72 11.65 2.44
CA ARG A 72 -4.64 12.63 2.29
C ARG A 72 -3.31 12.11 2.86
N ILE A 73 -2.70 11.16 2.17
CA ILE A 73 -1.50 10.45 2.63
C ILE A 73 -0.21 11.28 2.49
N ALA A 74 -0.13 12.17 1.51
CA ALA A 74 1.05 13.00 1.27
C ALA A 74 0.67 14.50 1.35
N PRO A 75 0.43 15.05 2.56
CA PRO A 75 -0.14 16.39 2.71
C PRO A 75 0.78 17.52 2.25
N LYS A 76 2.09 17.24 2.12
CA LYS A 76 3.15 18.15 1.65
C LYS A 76 3.48 17.97 0.16
N ALA A 77 2.84 17.01 -0.51
CA ALA A 77 3.00 16.89 -1.95
C ALA A 77 2.38 18.12 -2.64
N LEU A 78 2.82 18.37 -3.87
CA LEU A 78 2.52 19.62 -4.58
C LEU A 78 1.41 19.45 -5.62
N VAL A 79 0.98 18.21 -5.91
CA VAL A 79 0.04 17.89 -6.99
C VAL A 79 -1.30 17.39 -6.46
#